data_AF-A0A813KJP1-F1
#
_entry.id   AF-A0A813KJP1-F1
#
_cell.length_a   1.000
_cell.length_b   1.000
_cell.length_c   1.000
_cell.angle_alpha   90.00
_cell.angle_beta   90.00
_cell.angle_gamma   90.00
#
_symmetry.space_group_name_H-M   'P 1'
#
loop_
_entity.id
_entity.type
_entity.pdbx_description
1 polymer ?
#
loop_
_entity_poly.entity_id
_entity_poly.type
_entity_poly.pdbx_seq_one_letter_code
_entity_poly.pdbx_strand_id
1 'polypeptide(L)'
;MEVTVVDTGDVPAGTIISFHTGTIRRHAQIDKDKAIKLSYVGSSEPVRVDLMTQIGSEGFDMVPGQDVYDIIIKPNPILGMNEGVKMKFHVREAPTSVVEKQRDAAEAAFGEDHPLHPGSPSNKLQTALMMRSYLDQHDVLRQMQELLQEMVSVRPEDPIDFMIQKLSEVVRDSHSVDRDLIDGDVAGAVLQVDENKPSAEGAV
;
A
#
# COMPACT_ATOMS: atom_id res chain seq x y z
N MET A 1 24.33 -5.42 5.02
CA MET A 1 25.60 -4.83 5.49
C MET A 1 25.67 -4.99 7.01
N GLU A 2 26.84 -5.14 7.59
CA GLU A 2 27.02 -5.11 9.05
C GLU A 2 27.96 -3.97 9.41
N VAL A 3 27.67 -3.31 10.54
CA VAL A 3 28.47 -2.20 11.07
C VAL A 3 28.83 -2.54 12.49
N THR A 4 30.12 -2.50 12.81
CA THR A 4 30.62 -2.76 14.16
C THR A 4 31.30 -1.49 14.67
N VAL A 5 30.95 -1.09 15.89
CA VAL A 5 31.63 0.04 16.55
C VAL A 5 32.91 -0.51 17.18
N VAL A 6 34.05 -0.16 16.57
CA VAL A 6 35.38 -0.62 16.99
C VAL A 6 35.97 0.22 18.13
N ASP A 7 35.59 1.49 18.20
CA ASP A 7 36.02 2.42 19.24
C ASP A 7 34.90 3.39 19.55
N THR A 8 34.71 3.67 20.84
CA THR A 8 33.69 4.58 21.37
C THR A 8 34.29 5.89 21.84
N GLY A 9 35.62 6.01 21.96
CA GLY A 9 36.28 7.22 22.47
C GLY A 9 35.66 7.70 23.79
N ASP A 10 35.37 9.00 23.86
CA ASP A 10 34.76 9.67 25.03
C ASP A 10 33.23 9.67 25.02
N VAL A 11 32.59 8.77 24.26
CA VAL A 11 31.12 8.73 24.18
C VAL A 11 30.54 8.24 25.51
N PRO A 12 29.59 8.98 26.13
CA PRO A 12 28.98 8.59 27.39
C PRO A 12 28.25 7.25 27.31
N ALA A 13 28.24 6.51 28.43
CA ALA A 13 27.45 5.29 28.57
C ALA A 13 25.96 5.56 28.31
N GLY A 14 25.29 4.62 27.64
CA GLY A 14 23.87 4.75 27.28
C GLY A 14 23.60 5.64 26.05
N THR A 15 24.64 6.07 25.32
CA THR A 15 24.47 6.72 24.02
C THR A 15 23.87 5.73 23.01
N ILE A 16 22.91 6.22 22.24
CA ILE A 16 22.22 5.50 21.17
C ILE A 16 22.76 6.03 19.84
N ILE A 17 23.17 5.13 18.96
CA ILE A 17 23.57 5.44 17.58
C ILE A 17 22.41 5.18 16.63
N SER A 18 22.16 6.12 15.73
CA SER A 18 21.14 6.02 14.68
C SER A 18 21.82 5.96 13.32
N PHE A 19 21.68 4.84 12.62
CA PHE A 19 22.12 4.68 11.24
C PHE A 19 20.98 4.96 10.27
N HIS A 20 21.26 5.73 9.22
CA HIS A 20 20.34 6.00 8.14
C HIS A 20 20.98 5.60 6.81
N THR A 21 20.25 4.85 6.00
CA THR A 21 20.67 4.49 4.65
C THR A 21 19.43 4.51 3.76
N GLY A 22 19.31 5.54 2.93
CA GLY A 22 18.08 5.83 2.18
C GLY A 22 16.88 6.03 3.10
N THR A 23 15.87 5.20 2.94
CA THR A 23 14.64 5.19 3.77
C THR A 23 14.78 4.35 5.04
N ILE A 24 15.88 3.61 5.21
CA ILE A 24 16.06 2.66 6.30
C ILE A 24 16.75 3.34 7.47
N ARG A 25 16.12 3.27 8.64
CA ARG A 25 16.66 3.79 9.91
C ARG A 25 16.81 2.66 10.92
N ARG A 26 17.97 2.58 11.57
CA ARG A 26 18.22 1.63 12.66
C ARG A 26 18.84 2.33 13.87
N HIS A 27 18.25 2.10 15.03
CA HIS A 27 18.77 2.56 16.32
C HIS A 27 19.38 1.40 17.10
N ALA A 28 20.49 1.65 17.78
CA ALA A 28 21.09 0.70 18.71
C ALA A 28 21.83 1.44 19.82
N GLN A 29 21.91 0.85 21.01
CA GLN A 29 22.88 1.32 22.00
C GLN A 29 24.30 1.05 21.50
N ILE A 30 25.23 1.94 21.85
CA ILE A 30 26.63 1.79 21.48
C ILE A 30 27.27 0.75 22.42
N ASP A 31 27.43 -0.45 21.88
CA ASP A 31 28.17 -1.54 22.50
C ASP A 31 29.44 -1.78 21.68
N LYS A 32 30.61 -1.70 22.32
CA LYS A 32 31.88 -1.98 21.66
C LYS A 32 31.90 -3.43 21.15
N ASP A 33 32.46 -3.63 19.96
CA ASP A 33 32.66 -4.94 19.32
C ASP A 33 31.37 -5.72 19.00
N LYS A 34 30.21 -5.07 19.09
CA LYS A 34 28.93 -5.68 18.73
C LYS A 34 28.53 -5.30 17.31
N ALA A 35 28.34 -6.31 16.46
CA ALA A 35 27.89 -6.13 15.10
C ALA A 35 26.40 -5.72 15.04
N ILE A 36 26.14 -4.61 14.36
CA ILE A 36 24.80 -4.08 14.09
C ILE A 36 24.47 -4.39 12.63
N LYS A 37 23.51 -5.28 12.41
CA LYS A 37 23.08 -5.64 11.04
C LYS A 37 22.24 -4.51 10.44
N LEU A 38 22.60 -4.02 9.28
CA LEU A 38 21.78 -3.10 8.49
C LEU A 38 21.15 -3.89 7.34
N SER A 39 19.81 -3.92 7.31
CA SER A 39 19.04 -4.39 6.17
C SER A 39 19.27 -3.38 5.05
N TYR A 40 20.27 -3.61 4.21
CA TYR A 40 20.65 -2.70 3.13
C TYR A 40 20.44 -3.40 1.80
N VAL A 41 19.78 -2.70 0.89
CA VAL A 41 19.32 -3.25 -0.40
C VAL A 41 19.77 -2.29 -1.51
N GLY A 42 21.04 -2.37 -1.92
CA GLY A 42 21.51 -1.71 -3.16
C GLY A 42 22.45 -0.53 -2.96
N SER A 43 23.52 -0.51 -3.78
CA SER A 43 24.75 0.27 -3.67
C SER A 43 24.64 1.78 -3.99
N SER A 44 25.38 2.59 -3.21
CA SER A 44 25.92 3.95 -3.46
C SER A 44 25.40 5.08 -2.56
N GLU A 45 24.40 4.84 -1.71
CA GLU A 45 23.88 5.90 -0.85
C GLU A 45 24.77 6.14 0.38
N PRO A 46 25.01 7.41 0.77
CA PRO A 46 25.79 7.73 1.96
C PRO A 46 25.07 7.26 3.22
N VAL A 47 25.82 6.63 4.12
CA VAL A 47 25.32 6.26 5.45
C VAL A 47 25.42 7.49 6.36
N ARG A 48 24.27 7.99 6.82
CA ARG A 48 24.24 9.04 7.85
C ARG A 48 24.20 8.39 9.23
N VAL A 49 25.05 8.89 10.12
CA VAL A 49 25.17 8.43 11.50
C VAL A 49 24.85 9.61 12.42
N ASP A 50 23.85 9.46 13.27
CA ASP A 50 23.52 10.42 14.32
C ASP A 50 23.75 9.80 15.70
N LEU A 51 24.34 10.56 16.61
CA LEU A 51 24.51 10.19 18.02
C LEU A 51 23.40 10.83 18.83
N MET A 52 22.76 10.04 19.69
CA MET A 52 21.63 10.46 20.52
C MET A 52 21.90 10.08 21.98
N THR A 53 21.56 10.95 22.92
CA THR A 53 21.69 10.65 24.35
C THR A 53 20.34 10.24 24.93
N GLN A 54 20.35 9.19 25.75
CA GLN A 54 19.15 8.77 26.46
C GLN A 54 18.78 9.77 27.55
N ILE A 55 17.62 10.42 27.39
CA ILE A 55 17.07 11.39 28.36
C ILE A 55 16.45 10.73 29.60
N GLY A 56 15.96 9.49 29.47
CA GLY A 56 15.37 8.70 30.54
C GLY A 56 14.69 7.43 30.02
N SER A 57 14.09 6.66 30.92
CA SER A 57 13.30 5.46 30.62
C SER A 57 12.25 5.28 31.70
N GLU A 58 10.98 5.09 31.30
CA GLU A 58 9.89 4.82 32.23
C GLU A 58 8.98 3.75 31.61
N GLY A 59 8.63 2.74 32.39
CA GLY A 59 7.61 1.75 32.03
C GLY A 59 6.24 2.25 32.50
N PHE A 60 5.19 1.89 31.77
CA PHE A 60 3.83 2.15 32.19
C PHE A 60 2.95 0.95 31.88
N ASP A 61 1.99 0.69 32.75
CA ASP A 61 1.02 -0.39 32.57
C ASP A 61 -0.17 0.13 31.76
N MET A 62 -0.56 -0.64 30.74
CA MET A 62 -1.75 -0.35 29.96
C MET A 62 -2.99 -0.84 30.70
N VAL A 63 -4.01 0.01 30.77
CA VAL A 63 -5.32 -0.30 31.35
C VAL A 63 -6.32 -0.53 30.20
N PRO A 64 -6.99 -1.69 30.13
CA PRO A 64 -8.01 -1.94 29.12
C PRO A 64 -9.08 -0.85 29.11
N GLY A 65 -9.39 -0.32 27.93
CA GLY A 65 -10.37 0.77 27.74
C GLY A 65 -9.84 2.18 28.04
N GLN A 66 -8.58 2.32 28.48
CA GLN A 66 -7.92 3.62 28.56
C GLN A 66 -7.04 3.83 27.33
N ASP A 67 -7.35 4.85 26.54
CA ASP A 67 -6.60 5.17 25.33
C ASP A 67 -5.53 6.24 25.57
N VAL A 68 -5.63 7.04 26.64
CA VAL A 68 -4.74 8.18 26.87
C VAL A 68 -3.96 8.01 28.17
N TYR A 69 -2.63 8.10 28.09
CA TYR A 69 -1.70 7.92 29.20
C TYR A 69 -0.78 9.13 29.34
N ASP A 70 -0.73 9.68 30.55
CA ASP A 70 0.27 10.68 30.93
C ASP A 70 1.45 9.95 31.59
N ILE A 71 2.65 10.09 31.03
CA ILE A 71 3.88 9.46 31.51
C ILE A 71 4.89 10.55 31.87
N ILE A 72 5.52 10.43 33.04
CA ILE A 72 6.59 11.32 33.46
C ILE A 72 7.89 10.54 33.41
N ILE A 73 8.74 10.87 32.44
CA ILE A 73 10.05 10.25 32.30
C ILE A 73 11.00 10.95 33.27
N LYS A 74 11.54 10.18 34.22
CA LYS A 74 12.53 10.69 35.17
C LYS A 74 13.80 11.09 34.42
N PRO A 75 14.39 12.26 34.73
CA PRO A 75 15.57 12.73 34.03
C PRO A 75 16.77 11.83 34.33
N ASN A 76 17.58 11.59 33.32
CA ASN A 76 18.88 10.95 33.51
C ASN A 76 19.80 11.91 34.30
N PRO A 77 20.32 11.52 35.48
CA PRO A 77 21.14 12.39 36.32
C PRO A 77 22.40 12.90 35.61
N ILE A 78 22.87 12.18 34.58
CA ILE A 78 24.04 12.54 33.79
C ILE A 78 23.82 13.82 32.97
N LEU A 79 22.56 14.12 32.59
CA LEU A 79 22.23 15.26 31.74
C LEU A 79 21.99 16.57 32.51
N GLY A 80 22.06 16.55 33.85
CA GLY A 80 21.81 17.74 34.68
C GLY A 80 20.40 18.32 34.53
N MET A 81 19.45 17.53 34.02
CA MET A 81 18.05 17.91 33.94
C MET A 81 17.41 17.73 35.32
N ASN A 82 16.93 18.83 35.90
CA ASN A 82 16.35 18.83 37.25
C ASN A 82 14.85 18.48 37.25
N GLU A 83 14.20 18.49 36.09
CA GLU A 83 12.76 18.25 35.95
C GLU A 83 12.50 17.11 34.96
N GLY A 84 11.53 16.26 35.29
CA GLY A 84 11.13 15.14 34.44
C GLY A 84 10.36 15.60 33.21
N VAL A 85 10.48 14.84 32.12
CA VAL A 85 9.75 15.13 30.88
C VAL A 85 8.36 14.51 30.96
N LYS A 86 7.32 15.35 30.95
CA LYS A 86 5.93 14.89 30.85
C LYS A 86 5.54 14.64 29.40
N MET A 87 5.09 13.43 29.10
CA MET A 87 4.60 13.01 27.80
C MET A 87 3.16 12.52 27.92
N LYS A 88 2.38 12.67 26.84
CA LYS A 88 1.03 12.14 26.72
C LYS A 88 0.96 11.21 25.51
N PHE A 89 0.61 9.96 25.73
CA PHE A 89 0.46 8.95 24.70
C PHE A 89 -1.02 8.69 24.46
N HIS A 90 -1.39 8.52 23.20
CA HIS A 90 -2.70 8.01 22.81
C HIS A 90 -2.47 6.63 22.18
N VAL A 91 -2.79 5.58 22.91
CA VAL A 91 -2.71 4.20 22.46
C VAL A 91 -4.08 3.82 21.88
N ARG A 92 -4.07 3.27 20.66
CA ARG A 92 -5.26 2.69 20.05
C ARG A 92 -4.95 1.26 19.70
N GLU A 93 -5.90 0.36 19.94
CA GLU A 93 -5.83 -0.97 19.35
C GLU A 93 -5.86 -0.82 17.83
N ALA A 94 -4.80 -1.29 17.16
CA ALA A 94 -4.86 -1.49 15.73
C ALA A 94 -5.94 -2.57 15.49
N PRO A 95 -6.91 -2.36 14.59
CA PRO A 95 -7.90 -3.38 14.31
C PRO A 95 -7.15 -4.62 13.83
N THR A 96 -7.10 -5.63 14.69
CA THR A 96 -6.72 -6.98 14.28
C THR A 96 -7.77 -7.35 13.24
N SER A 97 -7.31 -7.66 12.03
CA SER A 97 -8.17 -8.17 10.97
C SER A 97 -8.64 -9.57 11.36
N VAL A 98 -9.59 -9.64 12.28
CA VAL A 98 -10.53 -10.75 12.39
C VAL A 98 -11.44 -10.63 11.18
N VAL A 99 -11.24 -11.58 10.28
CA VAL A 99 -12.07 -11.84 9.11
C VAL A 99 -13.49 -12.13 9.59
N GLU A 100 -14.34 -11.11 9.66
CA GLU A 100 -15.80 -11.30 9.74
C GLU A 100 -16.49 -10.51 8.62
N LYS A 101 -16.51 -11.20 7.48
CA LYS A 101 -17.58 -11.32 6.48
C LYS A 101 -18.90 -10.58 6.81
N GLN A 102 -19.18 -9.48 6.10
CA GLN A 102 -20.52 -8.94 5.73
C GLN A 102 -20.27 -7.77 4.77
N ARG A 103 -20.35 -7.90 3.44
CA ARG A 103 -21.56 -7.82 2.58
C ARG A 103 -22.57 -6.75 3.04
N ASP A 104 -22.45 -5.53 2.50
CA ASP A 104 -23.32 -4.95 1.45
C ASP A 104 -23.43 -3.41 1.52
N ALA A 105 -23.57 -2.80 0.32
CA ALA A 105 -23.86 -1.40 -0.06
C ALA A 105 -22.70 -0.38 0.07
N ALA A 106 -22.07 0.12 -1.01
CA ALA A 106 -22.58 1.05 -2.06
C ALA A 106 -23.17 2.33 -1.42
N GLU A 107 -22.84 3.58 -1.76
CA GLU A 107 -22.25 4.20 -2.95
C GLU A 107 -22.01 5.70 -2.63
N ALA A 108 -21.33 6.43 -3.53
CA ALA A 108 -21.20 7.90 -3.63
C ALA A 108 -20.18 8.60 -2.68
N ALA A 109 -19.31 9.51 -3.12
CA ALA A 109 -19.06 10.08 -4.43
C ALA A 109 -17.64 10.69 -4.44
N PHE A 110 -16.94 10.51 -5.56
CA PHE A 110 -15.83 11.35 -5.97
C PHE A 110 -16.37 12.74 -6.37
N GLY A 111 -15.73 13.79 -5.88
CA GLY A 111 -15.90 15.17 -6.33
C GLY A 111 -14.55 15.88 -6.20
N GLU A 112 -14.08 16.41 -7.32
CA GLU A 112 -12.72 16.89 -7.57
C GLU A 112 -12.35 18.20 -6.84
N ASP A 113 -11.03 18.37 -6.71
CA ASP A 113 -10.27 19.62 -6.82
C ASP A 113 -10.28 20.64 -5.65
N HIS A 114 -9.32 20.54 -4.71
CA HIS A 114 -8.56 21.68 -4.13
C HIS A 114 -7.46 21.30 -3.10
N PRO A 115 -6.51 22.20 -2.79
CA PRO A 115 -5.08 21.90 -2.68
C PRO A 115 -4.58 21.53 -1.28
N LEU A 116 -3.51 20.73 -1.26
CA LEU A 116 -2.40 20.73 -0.28
C LEU A 116 -2.77 21.11 1.16
N HIS A 117 -3.66 20.36 1.81
CA HIS A 117 -3.73 20.33 3.27
C HIS A 117 -2.88 19.16 3.77
N PRO A 118 -2.03 19.32 4.81
CA PRO A 118 -1.26 18.23 5.38
C PRO A 118 -2.24 17.30 6.13
N GLY A 119 -2.83 16.39 5.36
CA GLY A 119 -3.78 15.40 5.86
C GLY A 119 -3.15 14.62 7.00
N SER A 120 -3.90 14.55 8.11
CA SER A 120 -3.66 13.67 9.23
C SER A 120 -3.11 12.31 8.75
N PRO A 121 -2.14 11.68 9.45
CA PRO A 121 -1.58 10.39 9.04
C PRO A 121 -2.65 9.31 8.78
N SER A 122 -3.84 9.45 9.39
CA SER A 122 -5.02 8.62 9.14
C SER A 122 -5.53 8.70 7.69
N ASN A 123 -5.62 9.90 7.12
CA ASN A 123 -6.13 10.08 5.76
C ASN A 123 -5.12 9.55 4.74
N LYS A 124 -3.82 9.76 4.99
CA LYS A 124 -2.75 9.20 4.13
C LYS A 124 -2.76 7.67 4.14
N LEU A 125 -2.97 7.06 5.31
CA LEU A 125 -3.09 5.60 5.42
C LEU A 125 -4.34 5.10 4.70
N GLN A 126 -5.49 5.74 4.89
CA GLN A 126 -6.73 5.35 4.23
C GLN A 126 -6.61 5.48 2.70
N THR A 127 -6.04 6.57 2.20
CA THR A 127 -5.73 6.72 0.77
C THR A 127 -4.78 5.64 0.29
N ALA A 128 -3.72 5.33 1.04
CA ALA A 128 -2.79 4.26 0.68
C ALA A 128 -3.46 2.87 0.65
N LEU A 129 -4.38 2.60 1.58
CA LEU A 129 -5.16 1.36 1.60
C LEU A 129 -6.11 1.28 0.39
N MET A 130 -6.81 2.37 0.08
CA MET A 130 -7.67 2.45 -1.12
C MET A 130 -6.87 2.26 -2.40
N MET A 131 -5.71 2.91 -2.53
CA MET A 131 -4.82 2.75 -3.68
C MET A 131 -4.35 1.30 -3.80
N ARG A 132 -3.94 0.67 -2.69
CA ARG A 132 -3.54 -0.74 -2.69
C ARG A 132 -4.69 -1.65 -3.10
N SER A 133 -5.86 -1.48 -2.50
CA SER A 133 -7.04 -2.28 -2.84
C SER A 133 -7.43 -2.10 -4.31
N TYR A 134 -7.34 -0.91 -4.87
CA TYR A 134 -7.58 -0.67 -6.29
C TYR A 134 -6.56 -1.39 -7.18
N LEU A 135 -5.27 -1.25 -6.88
CA LEU A 135 -4.20 -1.91 -7.63
C LEU A 135 -4.33 -3.45 -7.58
N ASP A 136 -4.71 -3.99 -6.42
CA ASP A 136 -4.92 -5.43 -6.21
C ASP A 136 -6.22 -5.92 -6.89
N GLN A 137 -7.34 -5.19 -6.77
CA GLN A 137 -8.63 -5.57 -7.35
C GLN A 137 -8.62 -5.57 -8.88
N HIS A 138 -7.90 -4.63 -9.48
CA HIS A 138 -7.77 -4.53 -10.92
C HIS A 138 -6.55 -5.29 -11.47
N ASP A 139 -5.86 -6.06 -10.61
CA ASP A 139 -4.65 -6.83 -10.96
C ASP A 139 -3.58 -5.99 -11.68
N VAL A 140 -3.54 -4.67 -11.44
CA VAL A 140 -2.72 -3.70 -12.20
C VAL A 140 -1.24 -4.06 -12.08
N LEU A 141 -0.81 -4.44 -10.87
CA LEU A 141 0.58 -4.81 -10.63
C LEU A 141 0.98 -6.09 -11.38
N ARG A 142 0.08 -7.07 -11.51
CA ARG A 142 0.34 -8.29 -12.27
C ARG A 142 0.49 -7.98 -13.76
N GLN A 143 -0.46 -7.23 -14.31
CA GLN A 143 -0.45 -6.83 -15.73
C GLN A 143 0.80 -6.01 -16.08
N MET A 144 1.19 -5.07 -15.20
CA MET A 144 2.41 -4.29 -15.41
C MET A 144 3.67 -5.15 -15.35
N GLN A 145 3.73 -6.15 -14.47
CA GLN A 145 4.88 -7.06 -14.39
C GLN A 145 5.01 -7.93 -15.64
N GLU A 146 3.89 -8.47 -16.15
CA GLU A 146 3.85 -9.27 -17.39
C GLU A 146 4.29 -8.41 -18.60
N LEU A 147 3.76 -7.19 -18.71
CA LEU A 147 4.16 -6.24 -19.75
C LEU A 147 5.65 -5.92 -19.72
N LEU A 148 6.20 -5.65 -18.53
CA LEU A 148 7.62 -5.38 -18.36
C LEU A 148 8.47 -6.62 -18.69
N GLN A 149 8.02 -7.82 -18.33
CA GLN A 149 8.72 -9.06 -18.64
C GLN A 149 8.79 -9.35 -20.14
N GLU A 150 7.70 -9.10 -20.87
CA GLU A 150 7.68 -9.20 -22.33
C GLU A 150 8.59 -8.14 -22.96
N MET A 151 8.53 -6.90 -22.49
CA MET A 151 9.36 -5.81 -23.00
C MET A 151 10.86 -6.07 -22.80
N VAL A 152 11.25 -6.63 -21.65
CA VAL A 152 12.66 -7.00 -21.39
C VAL A 152 13.11 -8.17 -22.25
N SER A 153 12.19 -9.07 -22.63
CA SER A 153 12.49 -10.24 -23.46
C SER A 153 12.63 -9.87 -24.94
N VAL A 154 11.72 -9.04 -25.47
CA VAL A 154 11.68 -8.64 -26.88
C VAL A 154 12.66 -7.48 -27.15
N ARG A 155 12.91 -6.64 -26.15
CA ARG A 155 13.79 -5.46 -26.20
C ARG A 155 13.55 -4.61 -27.46
N PRO A 156 12.33 -4.07 -27.63
CA PRO A 156 12.00 -3.24 -28.79
C PRO A 156 12.86 -1.98 -28.85
N GLU A 157 13.08 -1.44 -30.05
CA GLU A 157 13.77 -0.17 -30.25
C GLU A 157 12.96 1.01 -29.68
N ASP A 158 11.62 0.92 -29.72
CA ASP A 158 10.71 1.87 -29.07
C ASP A 158 9.83 1.16 -28.01
N PRO A 159 10.13 1.32 -26.71
CA PRO A 159 9.38 0.67 -25.64
C PRO A 159 8.00 1.29 -25.40
N ILE A 160 7.80 2.58 -25.70
CA ILE A 160 6.52 3.25 -25.41
C ILE A 160 5.46 2.77 -26.40
N ASP A 161 5.79 2.75 -27.69
CA ASP A 161 4.90 2.26 -28.74
C ASP A 161 4.53 0.79 -28.55
N PHE A 162 5.50 -0.03 -28.14
CA PHE A 162 5.26 -1.43 -27.80
C PHE A 162 4.26 -1.59 -26.64
N MET A 163 4.39 -0.78 -25.57
CA MET A 163 3.45 -0.82 -24.44
C MET A 163 2.03 -0.40 -24.86
N ILE A 164 1.88 0.62 -25.71
CA ILE A 164 0.58 1.05 -26.23
C ILE A 164 -0.07 -0.08 -27.02
N GLN A 165 0.69 -0.75 -27.89
CA GLN A 165 0.19 -1.87 -28.69
C GLN A 165 -0.26 -3.03 -27.81
N LYS A 166 0.56 -3.41 -26.82
CA LYS A 166 0.28 -4.53 -25.91
C LYS A 166 -0.92 -4.27 -25.00
N LEU A 167 -1.04 -3.08 -24.42
CA LEU A 167 -2.22 -2.72 -23.64
C LEU A 167 -3.49 -2.68 -24.49
N SER A 168 -3.39 -2.27 -25.77
CA SER A 168 -4.53 -2.28 -26.70
C SER A 168 -5.00 -3.70 -27.07
N GLU A 169 -4.07 -4.66 -27.11
CA GLU A 169 -4.36 -6.08 -27.34
C GLU A 169 -5.13 -6.68 -26.15
N VAL A 170 -4.67 -6.44 -24.92
CA VAL A 170 -5.34 -6.89 -23.68
C VAL A 170 -6.76 -6.33 -23.55
N VAL A 171 -6.99 -5.08 -23.96
CA VAL A 171 -8.32 -4.47 -23.99
C VAL A 171 -9.24 -5.13 -25.01
N ARG A 172 -8.72 -5.61 -26.15
CA ARG A 172 -9.52 -6.33 -27.15
C ARG A 172 -9.90 -7.72 -26.67
N ASP A 173 -8.99 -8.43 -26.03
CA ASP A 173 -9.22 -9.80 -25.56
C ASP A 173 -10.27 -9.82 -24.44
N SER A 174 -10.21 -8.87 -23.52
CA SER A 174 -11.20 -8.71 -22.45
C SER A 174 -12.60 -8.34 -22.97
N HIS A 175 -12.72 -7.63 -24.09
CA HIS A 175 -14.00 -7.25 -24.70
C HIS A 175 -14.60 -8.34 -25.61
N SER A 176 -13.84 -9.36 -25.99
CA SER A 176 -14.33 -10.45 -26.85
C SER A 176 -15.21 -11.46 -26.11
N VAL A 177 -15.03 -11.60 -24.79
CA VAL A 177 -15.69 -12.64 -23.97
C VAL A 177 -17.17 -12.33 -23.69
N ASP A 178 -17.59 -11.06 -23.76
CA ASP A 178 -18.98 -10.66 -23.48
C ASP A 178 -19.96 -10.86 -24.65
N ARG A 179 -19.48 -11.20 -25.87
CA ARG A 179 -20.37 -11.37 -27.04
C ARG A 179 -20.87 -12.79 -27.29
N ASP A 180 -20.27 -13.81 -26.70
CA ASP A 180 -20.64 -15.22 -26.98
C ASP A 180 -21.74 -15.78 -26.06
N LEU A 181 -22.35 -14.97 -25.19
CA LEU A 181 -23.45 -15.38 -24.30
C LEU A 181 -24.84 -14.87 -24.71
N ILE A 182 -25.00 -14.20 -25.85
CA ILE A 182 -26.30 -13.66 -26.34
C ILE A 182 -26.75 -14.27 -27.67
N ASP A 183 -26.37 -15.52 -27.98
CA ASP A 183 -26.94 -16.23 -29.15
C ASP A 183 -27.34 -17.68 -28.81
N GLY A 184 -28.00 -17.82 -27.65
CA GLY A 184 -28.70 -19.03 -27.24
C GLY A 184 -30.22 -18.86 -27.29
N ASP A 185 -30.80 -19.27 -28.41
CA ASP A 185 -32.11 -19.92 -28.50
C ASP A 185 -33.40 -19.09 -28.26
N VAL A 186 -33.99 -18.56 -29.34
CA VAL A 186 -35.46 -18.59 -29.58
C VAL A 186 -35.76 -18.63 -31.08
N ALA A 187 -35.51 -19.75 -31.76
CA ALA A 187 -36.12 -20.02 -33.06
C ALA A 187 -37.25 -21.05 -32.88
N GLY A 188 -38.41 -20.51 -32.52
CA GLY A 188 -39.64 -21.24 -32.28
C GLY A 188 -40.09 -22.08 -33.48
N ALA A 189 -40.39 -23.34 -33.19
CA ALA A 189 -41.30 -24.16 -33.96
C ALA A 189 -42.74 -23.65 -33.81
N VAL A 190 -43.61 -24.09 -34.74
CA VAL A 190 -45.09 -24.04 -34.73
C VAL A 190 -45.62 -22.72 -35.36
N LEU A 191 -46.37 -22.67 -36.48
CA LEU A 191 -47.45 -23.54 -36.98
C LEU A 191 -47.63 -23.35 -38.51
N GLN A 192 -47.79 -24.46 -39.24
CA GLN A 192 -48.39 -24.50 -40.57
C GLN A 192 -49.83 -24.00 -40.51
N VAL A 193 -50.20 -23.07 -41.39
CA VAL A 193 -51.57 -22.97 -41.90
C VAL A 193 -51.49 -22.92 -43.42
N ASP A 194 -51.89 -24.04 -44.00
CA ASP A 194 -52.23 -24.26 -45.39
C ASP A 194 -53.71 -23.85 -45.55
N GLU A 195 -54.02 -22.84 -46.38
CA GLU A 195 -55.30 -22.81 -47.09
C GLU A 195 -55.31 -21.76 -48.22
N ASN A 196 -55.03 -22.27 -49.42
CA ASN A 196 -55.90 -22.19 -50.62
C ASN A 196 -56.46 -20.83 -51.12
N LYS A 197 -56.05 -20.51 -52.37
CA LYS A 197 -56.77 -19.75 -53.43
C LYS A 197 -58.24 -20.26 -53.60
N PRO A 198 -59.20 -19.54 -54.26
CA PRO A 198 -59.03 -18.86 -55.56
C PRO A 198 -59.82 -17.55 -55.82
N SER A 199 -59.53 -16.99 -56.99
CA SER A 199 -60.14 -15.89 -57.77
C SER A 199 -61.66 -15.70 -57.68
N ALA A 200 -62.13 -14.45 -57.84
CA ALA A 200 -62.80 -13.94 -59.06
C ALA A 200 -63.44 -12.54 -58.85
N GLU A 201 -63.45 -11.75 -59.94
CA GLU A 201 -64.41 -10.69 -60.36
C GLU A 201 -64.65 -9.48 -59.43
N GLY A 202 -64.74 -8.23 -59.89
CA GLY A 202 -65.13 -7.69 -61.19
C GLY A 202 -66.44 -6.87 -61.03
N ALA A 203 -66.46 -5.64 -61.57
CA ALA A 203 -67.62 -4.73 -61.73
C ALA A 203 -68.03 -3.95 -60.46
N VAL A 204 -68.37 -2.65 -60.45
CA VAL A 204 -68.61 -1.57 -61.44
C VAL A 204 -68.18 -0.25 -60.79
#